data_AF-A0A2K3N9J7-F1
#
_entry.id   AF-A0A2K3N9J7-F1
#
_cell.length_a   1.000
_cell.length_b   1.000
_cell.length_c   1.000
_cell.angle_alpha   90.00
_cell.angle_beta   90.00
_cell.angle_gamma   90.00
#
_symmetry.space_group_name_H-M   'P 1'
#
loop_
_entity.id
_entity.type
_entity.pdbx_description
1 polymer ?
#
loop_
_entity_poly.entity_id
_entity_poly.type
_entity_poly.pdbx_seq_one_letter_code
_entity_poly.pdbx_strand_id
1 'polypeptide(L)' 'MVLQNDIDLLNPPAELEKRKHKLKRLVPSPNSFFMDVKCQGCFN' A
#
# COMPACT_ATOMS: atom_id res chain seq x y z
N MET A 1 5.24 -0.39 -22.11
CA MET A 1 4.31 0.49 -21.39
C MET A 1 2.93 -0.10 -21.58
N VAL A 2 2.23 -0.47 -20.50
CA VAL A 2 0.88 -1.05 -20.61
C VAL A 2 -0.08 0.10 -20.94
N LEU A 3 -0.79 0.00 -22.06
CA LEU A 3 -1.73 1.02 -22.50
C LEU A 3 -2.89 1.07 -21.51
N GLN A 4 -3.29 2.29 -21.13
CA GLN A 4 -4.27 2.56 -20.07
C GLN A 4 -5.67 1.95 -20.32
N ASN A 5 -5.94 1.54 -21.56
CA ASN A 5 -7.20 0.92 -22.00
C ASN A 5 -7.21 -0.62 -21.92
N ASP A 6 -6.06 -1.27 -21.72
CA ASP A 6 -5.93 -2.74 -21.61
C ASP A 6 -5.73 -3.21 -20.16
N ILE A 7 -5.95 -2.31 -19.18
CA ILE A 7 -5.78 -2.64 -17.76
C ILE A 7 -7.10 -3.23 -17.25
N ASP A 8 -7.08 -4.52 -16.93
CA ASP A 8 -8.16 -5.16 -16.21
C ASP A 8 -8.41 -4.44 -14.88
N LEU A 9 -9.57 -3.80 -14.76
CA LEU A 9 -9.95 -3.03 -13.57
C LEU A 9 -10.26 -3.93 -12.36
N LEU A 10 -10.62 -5.19 -12.60
CA LEU A 10 -10.85 -6.17 -11.53
C LEU A 10 -9.53 -6.78 -11.04
N ASN A 11 -8.50 -6.83 -11.89
CA ASN A 11 -7.18 -7.37 -11.55
C ASN A 11 -6.04 -6.40 -11.92
N PRO A 12 -6.00 -5.20 -11.32
CA PRO A 12 -4.98 -4.21 -11.64
C PRO A 12 -3.59 -4.67 -11.15
N PRO A 13 -2.50 -4.32 -11.86
CA PRO A 13 -1.14 -4.60 -11.41
C PRO A 13 -0.85 -3.99 -10.04
N ALA A 14 -0.12 -4.71 -9.18
CA ALA A 14 0.20 -4.28 -7.81
C ALA A 14 0.91 -2.91 -7.75
N GLU A 15 1.78 -2.61 -8.71
CA GLU A 15 2.49 -1.33 -8.78
C GLU A 15 1.56 -0.13 -9.01
N LEU A 16 0.44 -0.33 -9.70
CA LEU A 16 -0.56 0.70 -9.93
C LEU A 16 -1.40 0.94 -8.66
N GLU A 17 -1.78 -0.13 -7.95
CA GLU A 17 -2.51 -0.04 -6.68
C GLU A 17 -1.67 0.60 -5.55
N LYS A 18 -0.35 0.35 -5.51
CA LYS A 18 0.56 0.96 -4.52
C LYS A 18 0.62 2.48 -4.61
N ARG A 19 0.52 3.04 -5.82
CA ARG A 19 0.57 4.50 -6.08
C ARG A 19 -0.75 5.21 -5.78
N LYS A 20 -1.86 4.47 -5.69
CA LYS A 20 -3.19 5.04 -5.39
C LYS A 20 -3.28 5.50 -3.93
N HIS A 21 -4.07 6.55 -3.71
CA HIS A 21 -4.48 6.94 -2.36
C HIS A 21 -5.21 5.79 -1.66
N LYS A 22 -5.02 5.63 -0.34
CA LYS A 22 -5.52 4.49 0.45
C LYS A 22 -7.03 4.20 0.32
N LEU A 23 -7.83 5.26 0.11
CA LEU A 23 -9.30 5.16 -0.08
C LEU A 23 -9.73 4.93 -1.53
N LYS A 24 -8.81 5.01 -2.50
CA LYS A 24 -9.10 4.88 -3.94
C LYS A 24 -8.55 3.57 -4.55
N ARG A 25 -7.98 2.69 -3.73
CA ARG A 25 -7.58 1.33 -4.12
C ARG A 25 -8.82 0.51 -4.46
N LEU A 26 -8.64 -0.58 -5.22
CA LEU A 26 -9.72 -1.52 -5.51
C LEU A 26 -10.40 -2.02 -4.22
N VAL A 27 -9.58 -2.30 -3.20
CA VAL A 27 -10.02 -2.60 -1.84
C VAL A 27 -9.34 -1.63 -0.86
N PRO A 28 -10.09 -0.86 -0.05
CA PRO A 28 -9.50 0.07 0.91
C PRO A 28 -8.64 -0.64 1.96
N SER A 29 -7.45 -0.09 2.23
CA SER A 29 -6.52 -0.61 3.24
C SER A 29 -5.73 0.53 3.89
N PRO A 30 -5.31 0.39 5.17
CA PRO A 30 -4.52 1.42 5.84
C PRO A 30 -3.13 1.59 5.21
N ASN A 31 -2.54 2.77 5.39
CA ASN A 31 -1.13 3.06 5.04
C ASN A 31 -0.20 2.98 6.26
N SER A 32 -0.76 2.80 7.45
CA SER A 32 -0.04 2.76 8.71
C SER A 32 0.04 1.33 9.21
N PHE A 33 1.08 1.07 10.00
CA PHE A 33 1.30 -0.18 10.71
C PHE A 33 1.81 0.15 12.11
N PHE A 34 1.67 -0.81 13.02
CA PHE A 34 2.25 -0.68 14.35
C PHE A 34 3.72 -1.14 14.31
N MET A 35 4.58 -0.45 15.05
CA MET A 35 5.98 -0.81 15.22
C MET A 35 6.22 -1.10 16.70
N ASP A 36 6.85 -2.23 16.99
CA ASP A 36 7.39 -2.51 18.33
C ASP A 36 8.75 -1.79 18.44
N VAL A 37 8.75 -0.62 19.08
CA VAL A 37 9.95 0.21 19.25
C VAL A 37 10.51 -0.02 20.64
N LYS A 38 11.73 -0.57 20.70
CA LYS A 38 12.48 -0.76 21.93
C LYS A 38 13.42 0.42 22.17
N CYS A 39 13.26 1.09 23.31
CA CYS A 39 14.16 2.16 23.75
C CYS A 39 15.57 1.60 24.03
N GLN A 40 16.62 2.17 23.43
CA GLN A 40 18.00 1.68 23.60
C GLN A 40 18.53 1.83 25.03
N GLY A 41 18.05 2.82 25.80
CA GLY A 41 18.56 3.14 27.14
C GLY A 41 17.67 2.70 28.30
N CYS A 42 16.50 2.11 28.03
CA CYS A 42 15.49 1.83 29.05
C CYS A 42 15.55 0.38 29.59
N PHE A 43 16.51 -0.42 29.10
CA PHE A 43 16.69 -1.83 29.47
C PHE A 43 17.98 -2.09 30.27
N ASN A 44 18.57 -1.05 30.87
CA ASN A 44 19.61 -1.17 31.89
C ASN A 44 19.06 -0.75 33.25
#